data_AF-A0A9E5XYW9-F1
#
_entry.id   AF-A0A9E5XYW9-F1
#
_cell.length_a   1.000
_cell.length_b   1.000
_cell.length_c   1.000
_cell.angle_alpha   90.00
_cell.angle_beta   90.00
_cell.angle_gamma   90.00
#
_symmetry.space_group_name_H-M   'P 1'
#
loop_
_entity.id
_entity.type
_entity.pdbx_description
1 polymer ?
#
loop_
_entity_poly.entity_id
_entity_poly.type
_entity_poly.pdbx_seq_one_letter_code
_entity_poly.pdbx_strand_id
1 'polypeptide(L)' 'MLPGRTHALNLGVGEFHGAGAMAVSYSQVIHRSEDDSWEATVNVGLGTDFDMEEVGGRVGLGFQW' A
#
# COMPACT_ATOMS: atom_id res chain seq x y z
N MET A 1 -23.18 -13.74 1.59
CA MET A 1 -21.70 -13.77 1.57
C MET A 1 -21.25 -12.44 1.01
N LEU A 2 -20.43 -11.66 1.72
CA LEU A 2 -19.83 -10.46 1.13
C LEU A 2 -18.93 -10.90 -0.04
N PRO A 3 -19.07 -10.35 -1.25
CA PRO A 3 -18.17 -10.67 -2.37
C PRO A 3 -16.71 -10.47 -1.96
N GLY A 4 -15.86 -11.46 -2.24
CA GLY A 4 -14.46 -11.46 -1.83
C GLY A 4 -13.69 -10.33 -2.48
N ARG A 5 -13.35 -9.29 -1.71
CA ARG A 5 -12.44 -8.22 -2.13
C ARG A 5 -11.01 -8.68 -1.87
N THR A 6 -10.13 -8.54 -2.85
CA THR A 6 -8.70 -8.82 -2.66
C THR A 6 -8.09 -7.71 -1.80
N HIS A 7 -7.52 -8.12 -0.67
CA HIS A 7 -6.82 -7.25 0.27
C HIS A 7 -5.38 -7.72 0.39
N ALA A 8 -4.43 -6.80 0.40
CA ALA A 8 -3.02 -7.12 0.63
C ALA A 8 -2.46 -6.26 1.78
N LEU A 9 -1.90 -6.93 2.79
CA LEU A 9 -1.08 -6.30 3.82
C LEU A 9 0.39 -6.57 3.49
N ASN A 10 1.16 -5.50 3.31
CA ASN A 10 2.57 -5.56 2.98
C ASN A 10 3.39 -5.00 4.13
N LEU A 11 4.42 -5.73 4.56
CA LEU A 11 5.43 -5.29 5.50
C LEU A 11 6.77 -5.25 4.77
N GLY A 12 7.43 -4.10 4.79
CA GLY A 12 8.76 -3.90 4.22
C GLY A 12 9.73 -3.43 5.30
N VAL A 13 10.94 -3.97 5.27
CA VAL A 13 12.08 -3.48 6.05
C VAL A 13 13.20 -3.19 5.05
N GLY A 14 13.84 -2.04 5.17
CA GLY A 14 14.85 -1.59 4.23
C GLY A 14 15.72 -0.49 4.81
N GLU A 15 16.35 0.27 3.93
CA GLU A 15 17.23 1.39 4.29
C GLU A 15 16.76 2.63 3.53
N PHE A 16 16.66 3.76 4.23
CA PHE A 16 16.29 5.06 3.67
C PHE A 16 17.34 6.09 4.12
N HIS A 17 17.98 6.77 3.16
CA HIS A 17 19.03 7.75 3.44
C HIS A 17 20.18 7.30 4.37
N GLY A 18 20.51 5.99 4.39
CA GLY A 18 21.60 5.47 5.23
C GLY A 18 21.18 4.95 6.60
N ALA A 19 19.89 5.06 6.94
CA ALA A 19 19.31 4.56 8.17
C ALA A 19 18.30 3.44 7.90
N GLY A 20 18.19 2.50 8.83
CA GLY A 20 17.22 1.41 8.69
C GLY A 20 15.80 1.96 8.78
N ALA A 21 14.90 1.44 7.96
CA ALA A 21 13.51 1.89 7.91
C ALA A 21 12.56 0.68 7.86
N MET A 22 11.35 0.87 8.39
CA MET A 22 10.26 -0.07 8.22
C MET A 22 9.00 0.62 7.72
N ALA A 23 8.22 -0.10 6.92
CA ALA A 23 6.94 0.36 6.42
C ALA A 23 5.90 -0.75 6.43
N VAL A 24 4.68 -0.39 6.84
CA VAL A 24 3.49 -1.21 6.68
C VAL A 24 2.57 -0.53 5.68
N SER A 25 1.99 -1.30 4.76
CA SER A 25 0.98 -0.76 3.85
C SER A 25 -0.13 -1.74 3.57
N TYR A 26 -1.31 -1.19 3.32
CA TYR A 26 -2.53 -1.87 2.99
C TYR A 26 -2.96 -1.45 1.58
N SER A 27 -3.25 -2.44 0.75
CA SER A 27 -3.78 -2.25 -0.60
C SER A 27 -5.14 -2.92 -0.75
N GLN A 28 -6.04 -2.26 -1.45
CA GLN A 28 -7.36 -2.78 -1.76
C GLN A 28 -7.78 -2.40 -3.18
N VAL A 29 -8.34 -3.36 -3.89
CA VAL A 29 -9.13 -3.12 -5.10
C VAL A 29 -10.47 -2.50 -4.71
N ILE A 30 -10.74 -1.29 -5.17
CA ILE A 30 -11.99 -0.57 -4.89
C ILE A 30 -13.00 -0.69 -6.03
N HIS A 31 -12.52 -0.98 -7.24
CA HIS A 31 -13.34 -1.30 -8.40
C HIS A 31 -12.54 -2.16 -9.39
N ARG A 32 -13.22 -3.10 -10.04
CA ARG A 32 -12.72 -3.83 -11.19
C ARG A 32 -13.82 -3.86 -12.25
N SER A 33 -13.45 -3.70 -13.51
CA SER A 33 -14.40 -3.75 -14.62
C SER A 33 -15.04 -5.13 -14.74
N GLU A 34 -16.23 -5.19 -15.34
CA GLU A 34 -16.97 -6.44 -15.52
C GLU A 34 -16.23 -7.46 -16.40
N ASP A 35 -15.41 -6.96 -17.31
CA ASP A 35 -14.63 -7.74 -18.27
C ASP A 35 -13.16 -7.94 -17.85
N ASP A 36 -12.81 -7.59 -16.61
CA ASP A 36 -11.46 -7.63 -16.04
C ASP A 36 -10.40 -6.82 -16.86
N SER A 37 -10.82 -5.95 -17.78
CA SER A 37 -9.93 -5.10 -18.58
C SER A 37 -9.26 -3.99 -17.77
N TRP A 38 -9.83 -3.57 -16.64
CA TRP A 38 -9.20 -2.57 -15.78
C TRP A 38 -9.51 -2.70 -14.29
N GLU A 39 -8.63 -2.14 -13.47
CA GLU A 39 -8.73 -2.16 -12.02
C GLU A 39 -8.31 -0.82 -11.40
N ALA A 40 -9.06 -0.38 -10.38
CA ALA A 40 -8.70 0.74 -9.51
C ALA A 40 -8.35 0.25 -8.10
N THR A 41 -7.20 0.68 -7.60
CA THR A 41 -6.68 0.32 -6.28
C THR A 41 -6.44 1.53 -5.39
N VAL A 42 -6.67 1.36 -4.09
CA VAL A 42 -6.27 2.31 -3.05
C VAL A 42 -5.14 1.68 -2.25
N ASN A 43 -4.10 2.47 -1.98
CA ASN A 43 -2.95 2.05 -1.19
C ASN A 43 -2.76 3.06 -0.05
N VAL A 44 -2.69 2.57 1.19
CA VAL A 44 -2.36 3.38 2.36
C VAL A 44 -1.15 2.77 3.02
N GLY A 45 -0.17 3.56 3.42
CA GLY A 45 1.00 3.08 4.12
C GLY A 45 1.50 4.04 5.17
N LEU A 46 2.17 3.48 6.16
CA LEU A 46 2.91 4.20 7.19
C LEU A 46 4.32 3.63 7.21
N GLY A 47 5.31 4.49 7.35
CA GLY A 47 6.70 4.10 7.50
C GLY A 47 7.39 4.96 8.54
N THR A 48 8.44 4.41 9.12
CA THR A 48 9.33 5.13 10.03
C THR A 48 10.76 4.79 9.66
N ASP A 49 11.62 5.79 9.76
CA ASP A 49 13.04 5.59 9.92
C ASP A 49 13.29 5.18 11.39
N PHE A 50 14.31 4.35 11.64
CA PHE A 50 14.72 3.99 13.00
C PHE A 50 15.59 5.07 13.65
N ASP A 51 16.27 5.90 12.84
CA ASP A 51 17.18 6.94 13.33
C ASP A 51 16.53 8.33 13.39
N MET A 52 15.46 8.55 12.62
CA MET A 52 14.62 9.74 12.74
C MET A 52 13.32 9.34 13.45
N GLU A 53 12.95 9.99 14.55
CA GLU A 53 11.65 9.82 15.24
C GLU A 53 10.46 10.33 14.40
N GLU A 54 10.55 10.23 13.07
CA GLU A 54 9.58 10.72 12.12
C GLU A 54 8.83 9.54 11.49
N VAL A 55 7.52 9.55 11.69
CA VAL A 55 6.60 8.63 11.04
C VAL A 55 5.99 9.33 9.82
N GLY A 56 6.27 8.80 8.64
CA GLY A 56 5.72 9.26 7.37
C GLY A 56 4.52 8.43 6.93
N GLY A 57 3.48 9.09 6.41
CA GLY A 57 2.32 8.43 5.81
C GLY A 57 2.29 8.58 4.28
N ARG A 58 1.72 7.59 3.60
CA ARG A 58 1.41 7.67 2.16
C ARG A 58 -0.01 7.20 1.89
N VAL A 59 -0.68 7.90 0.97
CA VAL A 59 -1.94 7.46 0.36
C VAL A 59 -1.77 7.56 -1.15
N GLY A 60 -2.16 6.51 -1.86
CA GLY A 60 -2.02 6.41 -3.31
C GLY A 60 -3.24 5.78 -3.96
N LEU A 61 -3.49 6.20 -5.20
CA LEU A 61 -4.49 5.61 -6.09
C LEU A 61 -3.74 4.96 -7.25
N GLY A 62 -4.07 3.70 -7.55
CA GLY A 62 -3.55 2.96 -8.68
C GLY A 62 -4.65 2.72 -9.71
N PHE A 63 -4.28 2.78 -10.98
CA PHE A 63 -5.14 2.43 -12.09
C PHE A 63 -4.35 1.55 -13.06
N GLN A 64 -4.91 0.39 -13.41
CA GLN A 64 -4.31 -0.57 -14.36
C GLN A 64 -5.32 -0.89 -15.46
N TRP A 65 -4.85 -0.90 -16.71
CA TRP A 65 -5.57 -1.26 -17.93
C TRP A 65 -4.81 -2.36 -18.70
#